data_AF-A0A0R1YC51-F1
#
_entry.id   AF-A0A0R1YC51-F1
#
_cell.length_a   1.000
_cell.length_b   1.000
_cell.length_c   1.000
_cell.angle_alpha   90.00
_cell.angle_beta   90.00
_cell.angle_gamma   90.00
#
_symmetry.space_group_name_H-M   'P 1'
#
loop_
_entity.id
_entity.type
_entity.pdbx_description
1 polymer ?
#
loop_
_entity_poly.entity_id
_entity_poly.type
_entity_poly.pdbx_seq_one_letter_code
_entity_poly.pdbx_strand_id
1 'polypeptide(L)'
;MKIFVIAHKPYKNNFNNVPNIYTTLTVGVDNGNISNNDALKDNTGINISSKNSSYCELTGIYWIWKNYKDNIVGIDHYRRYFIKEINRKQKKLLNENDILKYLKKYDILVPEKYYFTNNKTVGQQFCYSHDPLVWNSVREIIKNNYPEYLKDFDKINYQNYEYLFNMLICRKELFDEYCEWLFSILYLLEPTVDLNKYNSYNKRMFGFVAERLFNVWINHKKIKVKELPVVFTDKKPINERIKNKLKKIYNAVK
;
A
#
# COMPACT_ATOMS: atom_id res chain seq x y z
N MET A 1 8.79 -12.25 14.15
CA MET A 1 8.51 -11.43 12.94
C MET A 1 7.33 -12.01 12.21
N LYS A 2 6.63 -11.20 11.40
CA LYS A 2 5.46 -11.65 10.66
C LYS A 2 5.23 -10.81 9.40
N ILE A 3 4.85 -11.47 8.31
CA ILE A 3 4.40 -10.85 7.07
C ILE A 3 2.89 -11.02 7.00
N PHE A 4 2.18 -9.91 7.11
CA PHE A 4 0.73 -9.86 7.02
C PHE A 4 0.32 -9.77 5.55
N VAL A 5 -0.40 -10.78 5.08
CA VAL A 5 -1.01 -10.82 3.76
C VAL A 5 -2.42 -10.24 3.88
N ILE A 6 -2.57 -8.99 3.44
CA ILE A 6 -3.83 -8.25 3.53
C ILE A 6 -4.83 -8.79 2.50
N ALA A 7 -6.01 -9.19 2.96
CA ALA A 7 -7.09 -9.74 2.15
C ALA A 7 -8.45 -9.16 2.54
N HIS A 8 -9.34 -8.93 1.57
CA HIS A 8 -10.73 -8.53 1.81
C HIS A 8 -11.73 -9.65 1.50
N LYS A 9 -11.22 -10.83 1.13
CA LYS A 9 -12.03 -12.01 0.80
C LYS A 9 -11.16 -13.27 0.86
N PRO A 10 -11.78 -14.47 0.90
CA PRO A 10 -11.04 -15.71 0.84
C PRO A 10 -10.24 -15.81 -0.47
N TYR A 11 -9.04 -16.33 -0.37
CA TYR A 11 -8.19 -16.59 -1.53
C TYR A 11 -7.39 -17.88 -1.36
N LYS A 12 -6.91 -18.41 -2.48
CA LYS A 12 -5.97 -19.52 -2.52
C LYS A 12 -4.57 -18.99 -2.74
N ASN A 13 -3.66 -19.31 -1.83
CA ASN A 13 -2.25 -19.03 -2.00
C ASN A 13 -1.70 -19.97 -3.09
N ASN A 14 -1.03 -19.41 -4.11
CA ASN A 14 -0.53 -20.14 -5.28
C ASN A 14 0.95 -20.54 -5.15
N PHE A 15 1.57 -20.33 -3.99
CA PHE A 15 2.94 -20.74 -3.72
C PHE A 15 2.96 -22.12 -3.05
N ASN A 16 3.77 -23.03 -3.57
CA ASN A 16 3.89 -24.39 -3.02
C ASN A 16 4.55 -24.39 -1.63
N ASN A 17 5.50 -23.47 -1.40
CA ASN A 17 6.24 -23.34 -0.15
C ASN A 17 6.06 -21.93 0.39
N VAL A 18 5.13 -21.77 1.33
CA VAL A 18 4.89 -20.51 2.04
C VAL A 18 5.65 -20.56 3.37
N PRO A 19 6.61 -19.65 3.62
CA PRO A 19 7.30 -19.60 4.91
C PRO A 19 6.33 -19.34 6.07
N ASN A 20 6.59 -19.94 7.25
CA ASN A 20 5.71 -19.85 8.42
C ASN A 20 5.53 -18.42 8.98
N ILE A 21 6.35 -17.47 8.55
CA ILE A 21 6.23 -16.05 8.92
C ILE A 21 5.06 -15.35 8.22
N TYR A 22 4.44 -15.95 7.21
CA TYR A 22 3.29 -15.38 6.49
C TYR A 22 1.99 -15.71 7.22
N THR A 23 1.18 -14.69 7.47
CA THR A 23 -0.18 -14.85 8.01
C THR A 23 -1.16 -14.04 7.20
N THR A 24 -2.41 -14.48 7.11
CA THR A 24 -3.47 -13.67 6.50
C THR A 24 -4.07 -12.73 7.54
N LEU A 25 -4.23 -11.46 7.17
CA LEU A 25 -5.05 -10.49 7.91
C LEU A 25 -6.21 -10.07 7.02
N THR A 26 -7.42 -10.45 7.44
CA THR A 26 -8.66 -10.05 6.78
C THR A 26 -9.01 -8.62 7.19
N VAL A 27 -9.18 -7.74 6.22
CA VAL A 27 -9.57 -6.34 6.43
C VAL A 27 -11.02 -6.09 6.10
N GLY A 28 -11.64 -5.12 6.78
CA GLY A 28 -13.04 -4.74 6.57
C GLY A 28 -14.02 -5.81 7.03
N VAL A 29 -13.68 -6.56 8.07
CA VAL A 29 -14.56 -7.59 8.65
C VAL A 29 -15.86 -6.97 9.15
N ASP A 30 -15.82 -5.76 9.73
CA ASP A 30 -17.03 -5.03 10.14
C ASP A 30 -17.92 -4.63 8.95
N ASN A 31 -17.36 -4.60 7.74
CA ASN A 31 -18.09 -4.34 6.50
C ASN A 31 -18.57 -5.65 5.81
N GLY A 32 -18.47 -6.79 6.50
CA GLY A 32 -18.95 -8.09 6.03
C GLY A 32 -17.95 -8.88 5.19
N ASN A 33 -16.67 -8.48 5.13
CA ASN A 33 -15.66 -9.25 4.41
C ASN A 33 -15.39 -10.61 5.10
N ILE A 34 -15.32 -11.66 4.29
CA ILE A 34 -15.17 -13.05 4.77
C ILE A 34 -13.68 -13.44 4.83
N SER A 35 -13.31 -14.11 5.90
CA SER A 35 -11.95 -14.59 6.19
C SER A 35 -11.67 -15.99 5.64
N ASN A 36 -10.39 -16.29 5.40
CA ASN A 36 -9.92 -17.69 5.41
C ASN A 36 -10.03 -18.27 6.83
N ASN A 37 -10.12 -19.60 6.98
CA ASN A 37 -10.44 -20.27 8.25
C ASN A 37 -9.53 -19.87 9.44
N ASP A 38 -8.26 -19.56 9.20
CA ASP A 38 -7.27 -19.20 10.26
C ASP A 38 -6.72 -17.77 10.13
N ALA A 39 -7.43 -16.90 9.39
CA ALA A 39 -6.96 -15.53 9.21
C ALA A 39 -7.19 -14.70 10.48
N LEU A 40 -6.22 -13.84 10.77
CA LEU A 40 -6.44 -12.71 11.68
C LEU A 40 -7.52 -11.79 11.09
N LYS A 41 -8.15 -11.00 11.96
CA LYS A 41 -9.23 -10.08 11.60
C LYS A 41 -8.93 -8.70 12.13
N ASP A 42 -9.06 -7.71 11.27
CA ASP A 42 -8.76 -6.32 11.61
C ASP A 42 -9.79 -5.68 12.55
N ASN A 43 -10.89 -6.36 12.91
CA ASN A 43 -11.91 -5.86 13.83
C ASN A 43 -11.73 -6.32 15.29
N THR A 44 -10.53 -6.76 15.65
CA THR A 44 -10.19 -7.16 17.02
C THR A 44 -9.26 -6.14 17.67
N GLY A 45 -9.22 -6.07 19.01
CA GLY A 45 -8.37 -5.11 19.72
C GLY A 45 -8.66 -3.65 19.31
N ILE A 46 -7.62 -2.81 19.26
CA ILE A 46 -7.75 -1.41 18.82
C ILE A 46 -7.78 -1.39 17.29
N ASN A 47 -8.86 -0.88 16.70
CA ASN A 47 -9.05 -0.97 15.27
C ASN A 47 -9.89 0.15 14.63
N ILE A 48 -9.92 0.15 13.30
CA ILE A 48 -10.77 0.99 12.45
C ILE A 48 -11.41 0.16 11.32
N SER A 49 -11.75 -1.11 11.57
CA SER A 49 -12.21 -2.05 10.52
C SER A 49 -13.42 -1.54 9.75
N SER A 50 -14.38 -0.90 10.43
CA SER A 50 -15.55 -0.25 9.83
C SER A 50 -15.20 0.79 8.75
N LYS A 51 -14.01 1.41 8.83
CA LYS A 51 -13.54 2.41 7.86
C LYS A 51 -12.95 1.80 6.57
N ASN A 52 -12.93 0.48 6.42
CA ASN A 52 -12.28 -0.19 5.29
C ASN A 52 -12.82 0.22 3.91
N SER A 53 -14.08 0.65 3.81
CA SER A 53 -14.67 1.15 2.57
C SER A 53 -13.94 2.38 2.00
N SER A 54 -13.29 3.18 2.84
CA SER A 54 -12.53 4.37 2.44
C SER A 54 -11.04 4.29 2.71
N TYR A 55 -10.64 3.59 3.77
CA TYR A 55 -9.24 3.36 4.16
C TYR A 55 -8.61 2.13 3.49
N CYS A 56 -9.39 1.23 2.91
CA CYS A 56 -8.91 -0.01 2.27
C CYS A 56 -7.95 -0.80 3.19
N GLU A 57 -6.82 -1.26 2.66
CA GLU A 57 -5.78 -1.99 3.41
C GLU A 57 -5.25 -1.24 4.64
N LEU A 58 -5.43 0.08 4.73
CA LEU A 58 -4.96 0.85 5.88
C LEU A 58 -5.64 0.44 7.18
N THR A 59 -6.84 -0.15 7.14
CA THR A 59 -7.44 -0.71 8.37
C THR A 59 -6.61 -1.87 8.92
N GLY A 60 -6.02 -2.67 8.03
CA GLY A 60 -5.05 -3.70 8.40
C GLY A 60 -3.73 -3.10 8.89
N ILE A 61 -3.20 -2.07 8.23
CA ILE A 61 -1.99 -1.35 8.68
C ILE A 61 -2.20 -0.77 10.08
N TYR A 62 -3.35 -0.13 10.32
CA TYR A 62 -3.71 0.40 11.62
C TYR A 62 -3.81 -0.69 12.70
N TRP A 63 -4.45 -1.81 12.37
CA TRP A 63 -4.56 -2.94 13.28
C TRP A 63 -3.17 -3.50 13.63
N ILE A 64 -2.26 -3.65 12.65
CA ILE A 64 -0.88 -4.09 12.90
C ILE A 64 -0.16 -3.09 13.81
N TRP A 65 -0.29 -1.79 13.55
CA TRP A 65 0.33 -0.73 14.36
C TRP A 65 -0.04 -0.85 15.83
N LYS A 66 -1.34 -0.99 16.12
CA LYS A 66 -1.83 -0.97 17.49
C LYS A 66 -1.68 -2.30 18.23
N ASN A 67 -1.77 -3.43 17.53
CA ASN A 67 -1.93 -4.74 18.17
C ASN A 67 -0.71 -5.66 18.03
N TYR A 68 0.14 -5.50 17.01
CA TYR A 68 1.31 -6.37 16.83
C TYR A 68 2.54 -5.86 17.59
N LYS A 69 3.40 -6.78 18.08
CA LYS A 69 4.50 -6.44 19.00
C LYS A 69 5.88 -7.02 18.65
N ASP A 70 6.04 -7.92 17.68
CA ASP A 70 7.41 -8.39 17.35
C ASP A 70 8.20 -7.31 16.60
N ASN A 71 9.52 -7.47 16.61
CA ASN A 71 10.51 -6.51 16.10
C ASN A 71 10.46 -6.22 14.59
N ILE A 72 9.82 -7.06 13.77
CA ILE A 72 9.78 -6.89 12.30
C ILE A 72 8.37 -7.15 11.80
N VAL A 73 7.87 -6.19 11.02
CA VAL A 73 6.58 -6.19 10.34
C VAL A 73 6.82 -6.24 8.85
N GLY A 74 6.05 -7.07 8.15
CA GLY A 74 5.88 -6.97 6.72
C GLY A 74 4.42 -6.96 6.30
N ILE A 75 4.16 -6.36 5.15
CA ILE A 75 2.85 -6.20 4.55
C ILE A 75 2.96 -6.62 3.08
N ASP A 76 2.26 -7.70 2.75
CA ASP A 76 1.97 -8.14 1.40
C ASP A 76 0.46 -8.03 1.14
N HIS A 77 0.04 -8.14 -0.12
CA HIS A 77 -1.38 -8.30 -0.46
C HIS A 77 -1.65 -9.72 -0.90
N TYR A 78 -2.88 -10.19 -0.71
CA TYR A 78 -3.28 -11.54 -1.13
C TYR A 78 -3.03 -11.86 -2.61
N ARG A 79 -2.79 -10.84 -3.43
CA ARG A 79 -2.48 -10.93 -4.86
C ARG A 79 -1.13 -10.38 -5.29
N ARG A 80 -0.33 -9.85 -4.36
CA ARG A 80 0.95 -9.20 -4.63
C ARG A 80 1.90 -9.55 -3.51
N TYR A 81 2.99 -10.22 -3.85
CA TYR A 81 3.96 -10.71 -2.87
C TYR A 81 5.36 -10.27 -3.24
N PHE A 82 6.14 -9.88 -2.24
CA PHE A 82 7.58 -9.76 -2.41
C PHE A 82 8.21 -11.11 -2.77
N ILE A 83 9.12 -11.10 -3.73
CA ILE A 83 9.91 -12.27 -4.10
C ILE A 83 11.40 -11.91 -4.14
N LYS A 84 12.24 -12.92 -3.90
CA LYS A 84 13.71 -12.74 -3.86
C LYS A 84 14.26 -12.31 -5.22
N GLU A 85 13.87 -13.02 -6.27
CA GLU A 85 14.29 -12.82 -7.66
C GLU A 85 13.20 -13.31 -8.62
N ILE A 86 13.10 -12.66 -9.79
CA ILE A 86 12.29 -13.15 -10.91
C ILE A 86 13.18 -14.09 -11.74
N ASN A 87 13.39 -15.33 -11.28
CA ASN A 87 14.00 -16.34 -12.12
C ASN A 87 12.89 -17.16 -12.82
N ARG A 88 13.01 -17.36 -14.14
CA ARG A 88 11.92 -17.86 -15.01
C ARG A 88 11.31 -19.20 -14.57
N LYS A 89 11.99 -19.99 -13.73
CA LYS A 89 11.56 -21.33 -13.31
C LYS A 89 10.81 -21.36 -11.98
N GLN A 90 11.06 -20.45 -11.02
CA GLN A 90 10.42 -20.49 -9.70
C GLN A 90 10.34 -19.11 -9.04
N LYS A 91 9.14 -18.76 -8.56
CA LYS A 91 8.89 -17.57 -7.74
C LYS A 91 9.04 -17.98 -6.26
N LYS A 92 10.04 -17.44 -5.57
CA LYS A 92 10.29 -17.73 -4.15
C LYS A 92 9.96 -16.53 -3.28
N LEU A 93 9.05 -16.74 -2.34
CA LEU A 93 8.76 -15.79 -1.26
C LEU A 93 10.01 -15.58 -0.40
N LEU A 94 10.09 -14.42 0.26
CA LEU A 94 11.17 -14.14 1.19
C LEU A 94 11.00 -15.01 2.45
N ASN A 95 12.08 -15.59 2.95
CA ASN A 95 12.09 -16.17 4.28
C ASN A 95 12.74 -15.21 5.29
N GLU A 96 12.73 -15.60 6.56
CA GLU A 96 13.32 -14.85 7.66
C GLU A 96 14.80 -14.49 7.42
N ASN A 97 15.60 -15.44 6.93
CA ASN A 97 17.02 -15.21 6.65
C ASN A 97 17.24 -14.16 5.55
N ASP A 98 16.41 -14.19 4.50
CA ASP A 98 16.46 -13.18 3.42
C ASP A 98 16.14 -11.78 3.97
N ILE A 99 15.07 -11.67 4.77
CA ILE A 99 14.64 -10.39 5.38
C ILE A 99 15.72 -9.85 6.32
N LEU A 100 16.23 -10.67 7.25
CA LEU A 100 17.27 -10.27 8.19
C LEU A 100 18.56 -9.84 7.45
N LYS A 101 18.91 -10.53 6.36
CA LYS A 101 20.08 -10.16 5.55
C LYS A 101 19.91 -8.78 4.91
N TYR A 102 18.73 -8.45 4.40
CA TYR A 102 18.46 -7.12 3.84
C TYR A 102 18.42 -6.05 4.93
N LEU A 103 17.73 -6.29 6.04
CA LEU A 103 17.57 -5.34 7.15
C LEU A 103 18.85 -5.09 7.99
N LYS A 104 19.95 -5.80 7.68
CA LYS A 104 21.30 -5.43 8.14
C LYS A 104 21.90 -4.25 7.37
N LYS A 105 21.42 -4.00 6.15
CA LYS A 105 22.00 -3.01 5.22
C LYS A 105 21.04 -1.88 4.87
N TYR A 106 19.74 -2.12 5.02
CA TYR A 106 18.65 -1.24 4.62
C TYR A 106 17.65 -1.14 5.76
N ASP A 107 16.89 -0.06 5.80
CA ASP A 107 15.93 0.23 6.86
C ASP A 107 14.55 -0.39 6.54
N ILE A 108 14.20 -0.41 5.25
CA ILE A 108 12.90 -0.88 4.74
C ILE A 108 13.07 -1.60 3.40
N LEU A 109 12.25 -2.63 3.18
CA LEU A 109 12.08 -3.31 1.91
C LEU A 109 10.76 -2.85 1.30
N VAL A 110 10.75 -2.40 0.05
CA VAL A 110 9.55 -1.89 -0.65
C VAL A 110 9.52 -2.39 -2.10
N PRO A 111 8.41 -2.24 -2.83
CA PRO A 111 8.35 -2.61 -4.24
C PRO A 111 9.34 -1.80 -5.08
N GLU A 112 9.74 -2.33 -6.24
CA GLU A 112 10.44 -1.54 -7.25
C GLU A 112 9.65 -0.28 -7.64
N LYS A 113 10.38 0.82 -7.91
CA LYS A 113 9.76 2.07 -8.35
C LYS A 113 8.86 1.86 -9.55
N TYR A 114 7.65 2.41 -9.48
CA TYR A 114 6.77 2.51 -10.62
C TYR A 114 6.91 3.89 -11.27
N TYR A 115 7.35 3.92 -12.54
CA TYR A 115 7.41 5.15 -13.34
C TYR A 115 6.12 5.33 -14.14
N PHE A 116 5.52 6.52 -14.10
CA PHE A 116 4.30 6.81 -14.85
C PHE A 116 4.58 6.87 -16.35
N THR A 117 3.83 6.11 -17.16
CA THR A 117 4.08 5.90 -18.60
C THR A 117 3.84 7.13 -19.48
N ASN A 118 3.25 8.20 -18.94
CA ASN A 118 2.85 9.39 -19.70
C ASN A 118 3.59 10.66 -19.22
N ASN A 119 4.75 10.52 -18.57
CA ASN A 119 5.51 11.63 -17.96
C ASN A 119 4.71 12.50 -16.98
N LYS A 120 3.58 12.00 -16.47
CA LYS A 120 2.83 12.69 -15.41
C LYS A 120 3.64 12.65 -14.12
N THR A 121 3.61 13.75 -13.38
CA THR A 121 4.09 13.76 -12.00
C THR A 121 3.13 13.00 -11.09
N VAL A 122 3.57 12.62 -9.89
CA VAL A 122 2.71 12.00 -8.85
C VAL A 122 1.46 12.86 -8.60
N GLY A 123 1.64 14.17 -8.42
CA GLY A 123 0.54 15.11 -8.20
C GLY A 123 -0.42 15.18 -9.38
N GLN A 124 0.12 15.26 -10.61
CA GLN A 124 -0.70 15.25 -11.83
C GLN A 124 -1.48 13.94 -11.99
N GLN A 125 -0.88 12.80 -11.65
CA GLN A 125 -1.56 11.51 -11.73
C GLN A 125 -2.67 11.40 -10.67
N PHE A 126 -2.44 11.88 -9.44
CA PHE A 126 -3.46 11.94 -8.41
C PHE A 126 -4.64 12.81 -8.85
N CYS A 127 -4.39 14.07 -9.22
CA CYS A 127 -5.43 15.01 -9.65
C CYS A 127 -6.17 14.57 -10.92
N TYR A 128 -5.54 13.77 -11.77
CA TYR A 128 -6.19 13.18 -12.95
C TYR A 128 -7.14 12.03 -12.58
N SER A 129 -6.83 11.26 -11.53
CA SER A 129 -7.55 10.03 -11.17
C SER A 129 -8.53 10.23 -10.01
N HIS A 130 -8.30 11.26 -9.20
CA HIS A 130 -8.92 11.54 -7.91
C HIS A 130 -9.21 13.04 -7.78
N ASP A 131 -9.83 13.44 -6.68
CA ASP A 131 -10.24 14.84 -6.46
C ASP A 131 -9.03 15.75 -6.15
N PRO A 132 -8.72 16.74 -7.00
CA PRO A 132 -7.61 17.68 -6.77
C PRO A 132 -7.75 18.50 -5.48
N LEU A 133 -8.98 18.76 -5.02
CA LEU A 133 -9.22 19.54 -3.80
C LEU A 133 -8.81 18.74 -2.55
N VAL A 134 -8.95 17.41 -2.59
CA VAL A 134 -8.42 16.55 -1.52
C VAL A 134 -6.90 16.64 -1.49
N TRP A 135 -6.24 16.59 -2.66
CA TRP A 135 -4.78 16.71 -2.72
C TRP A 135 -4.27 18.05 -2.21
N ASN A 136 -4.96 19.15 -2.55
CA ASN A 136 -4.66 20.47 -2.02
C ASN A 136 -4.85 20.51 -0.48
N SER A 137 -5.90 19.87 0.04
CA SER A 137 -6.13 19.79 1.48
C SER A 137 -5.02 19.03 2.20
N VAL A 138 -4.51 17.94 1.62
CA VAL A 138 -3.34 17.21 2.14
C VAL A 138 -2.12 18.12 2.23
N ARG A 139 -1.85 18.91 1.17
CA ARG A 139 -0.73 19.85 1.16
C ARG A 139 -0.86 20.93 2.24
N GLU A 140 -2.05 21.50 2.43
CA GLU A 140 -2.27 22.50 3.47
C GLU A 140 -2.18 21.91 4.88
N ILE A 141 -2.65 20.67 5.10
CA ILE A 141 -2.43 19.96 6.38
C ILE A 141 -0.93 19.79 6.64
N ILE A 142 -0.16 19.34 5.65
CA ILE A 142 1.30 19.22 5.81
C ILE A 142 1.93 20.57 6.11
N LYS A 143 1.58 21.62 5.36
CA LYS A 143 2.12 22.97 5.57
C LYS A 143 1.85 23.50 6.98
N ASN A 144 0.67 23.24 7.54
CA ASN A 144 0.25 23.80 8.82
C ASN A 144 0.69 22.94 10.02
N ASN A 145 0.71 21.62 9.87
CA ASN A 145 0.94 20.69 10.98
C ASN A 145 2.31 20.01 10.94
N TYR A 146 2.93 19.91 9.76
CA TYR A 146 4.23 19.27 9.51
C TYR A 146 5.06 20.11 8.52
N PRO A 147 5.31 21.41 8.79
CA PRO A 147 5.95 22.32 7.84
C PRO A 147 7.33 21.82 7.36
N GLU A 148 8.02 21.03 8.18
CA GLU A 148 9.28 20.38 7.85
C GLU A 148 9.17 19.34 6.72
N TYR A 149 7.98 18.80 6.46
CA TYR A 149 7.69 17.87 5.36
C TYR A 149 7.26 18.57 4.07
N LEU A 150 6.99 19.89 4.09
CA LEU A 150 6.39 20.58 2.92
C LEU A 150 7.29 20.52 1.68
N LYS A 151 8.59 20.72 1.85
CA LYS A 151 9.55 20.63 0.74
C LYS A 151 9.61 19.21 0.15
N ASP A 152 9.53 18.19 1.01
CA ASP A 152 9.52 16.80 0.59
C ASP A 152 8.22 16.44 -0.12
N PHE A 153 7.08 16.93 0.38
CA PHE A 153 5.78 16.79 -0.29
C PHE A 153 5.83 17.38 -1.69
N ASP A 154 6.30 18.63 -1.83
CA ASP A 154 6.40 19.30 -3.13
C ASP A 154 7.36 18.54 -4.07
N LYS A 155 8.49 18.06 -3.57
CA LYS A 155 9.41 17.22 -4.34
C LYS A 155 8.73 15.96 -4.89
N ILE A 156 8.02 15.21 -4.04
CA ILE A 156 7.29 14.01 -4.48
C ILE A 156 6.16 14.39 -5.44
N ASN A 157 5.43 15.47 -5.18
CA ASN A 157 4.36 15.96 -6.05
C ASN A 157 4.82 16.19 -7.50
N TYR A 158 6.07 16.63 -7.70
CA TYR A 158 6.65 16.89 -9.02
C TYR A 158 7.51 15.77 -9.62
N GLN A 159 7.79 14.68 -8.88
CA GLN A 159 8.52 13.53 -9.43
C GLN A 159 7.60 12.62 -10.26
N ASN A 160 8.17 11.73 -11.07
CA ASN A 160 7.44 10.87 -12.01
C ASN A 160 7.41 9.37 -11.63
N TYR A 161 7.78 9.03 -10.40
CA TYR A 161 7.72 7.67 -9.88
C TYR A 161 7.23 7.62 -8.44
N GLU A 162 6.76 6.46 -8.00
CA GLU A 162 6.41 6.21 -6.60
C GLU A 162 6.60 4.72 -6.24
N TYR A 163 6.75 4.45 -4.94
CA TYR A 163 6.56 3.14 -4.35
C TYR A 163 5.06 2.92 -4.15
N LEU A 164 4.52 1.88 -4.78
CA LEU A 164 3.09 1.58 -4.80
C LEU A 164 2.68 0.54 -3.74
N PHE A 165 1.37 0.39 -3.61
CA PHE A 165 0.64 -0.67 -2.94
C PHE A 165 0.66 -0.64 -1.41
N ASN A 166 1.23 0.36 -0.74
CA ASN A 166 1.35 0.32 0.72
C ASN A 166 2.00 -0.99 1.25
N MET A 167 2.87 -1.61 0.44
CA MET A 167 3.61 -2.83 0.80
C MET A 167 4.98 -2.45 1.32
N LEU A 168 5.39 -3.09 2.41
CA LEU A 168 6.70 -2.83 3.03
C LEU A 168 7.12 -3.98 3.92
N ILE A 169 8.41 -4.06 4.25
CA ILE A 169 8.95 -4.87 5.35
C ILE A 169 10.01 -4.04 6.08
N CYS A 170 9.83 -3.80 7.38
CA CYS A 170 10.79 -3.05 8.19
C CYS A 170 10.78 -3.48 9.66
N ARG A 171 11.65 -2.85 10.44
CA ARG A 171 11.60 -2.95 11.91
C ARG A 171 10.34 -2.27 12.45
N LYS A 172 9.80 -2.81 13.54
CA LYS A 172 8.54 -2.36 14.14
C LYS A 172 8.58 -0.91 14.57
N GLU A 173 9.71 -0.45 15.11
CA GLU A 173 9.88 0.93 15.56
C GLU A 173 9.71 1.91 14.40
N LEU A 174 10.29 1.57 13.24
CA LEU A 174 10.19 2.37 12.02
C LEU A 174 8.77 2.34 11.44
N PHE A 175 8.10 1.18 11.51
CA PHE A 175 6.70 1.05 11.12
C PHE A 175 5.76 1.89 11.99
N ASP A 176 6.01 1.93 13.30
CA ASP A 176 5.20 2.68 14.26
C ASP A 176 5.35 4.18 14.06
N GLU A 177 6.58 4.64 13.83
CA GLU A 177 6.86 6.04 13.48
C GLU A 177 6.12 6.46 12.20
N TYR A 178 6.16 5.60 11.16
CA TYR A 178 5.41 5.84 9.93
C TYR A 178 3.91 5.91 10.17
N CYS A 179 3.34 4.96 10.92
CA CYS A 179 1.91 4.92 11.18
C CYS A 179 1.45 6.12 12.01
N GLU A 180 2.22 6.54 13.01
CA GLU A 180 1.91 7.72 13.80
C GLU A 180 1.84 8.99 12.94
N TRP A 181 2.83 9.19 12.05
CA TRP A 181 2.83 10.31 11.11
C TRP A 181 1.71 10.22 10.07
N LEU A 182 1.49 9.04 9.46
CA LEU A 182 0.45 8.86 8.45
C LEU A 182 -0.95 9.10 9.02
N PHE A 183 -1.30 8.42 10.12
CA PHE A 183 -2.66 8.45 10.64
C PHE A 183 -3.01 9.79 11.26
N SER A 184 -2.06 10.53 11.84
CA SER A 184 -2.30 11.89 12.31
C SER A 184 -2.69 12.84 11.17
N ILE A 185 -2.06 12.73 9.99
CA ILE A 185 -2.48 13.48 8.79
C ILE A 185 -3.87 13.02 8.31
N LEU A 186 -4.10 11.70 8.24
CA LEU A 186 -5.40 11.18 7.77
C LEU A 186 -6.56 11.57 8.68
N TYR A 187 -6.35 11.67 10.00
CA TYR A 187 -7.38 12.13 10.93
C TYR A 187 -7.75 13.60 10.76
N LEU A 188 -6.81 14.44 10.32
CA LEU A 188 -7.08 15.83 9.97
C LEU A 188 -7.79 15.94 8.62
N LEU A 189 -7.48 15.06 7.67
CA LEU A 189 -8.07 15.06 6.33
C LEU A 189 -9.48 14.48 6.30
N GLU A 190 -9.74 13.39 7.02
CA GLU A 190 -11.00 12.66 6.99
C GLU A 190 -12.26 13.54 7.12
N PRO A 191 -12.36 14.48 8.10
CA PRO A 191 -13.54 15.32 8.25
C PRO A 191 -13.73 16.35 7.12
N THR A 192 -12.70 16.62 6.31
CA THR A 192 -12.78 17.61 5.21
C THR A 192 -13.24 17.00 3.89
N VAL A 193 -13.46 15.67 3.84
CA VAL A 193 -13.77 14.95 2.61
C VAL A 193 -15.16 14.32 2.69
N ASP A 194 -16.12 14.90 1.97
CA ASP A 194 -17.42 14.25 1.75
C ASP A 194 -17.28 13.11 0.74
N LEU A 195 -17.28 11.87 1.24
CA LEU A 195 -17.15 10.68 0.42
C LEU A 195 -18.44 10.33 -0.36
N ASN A 196 -19.58 10.91 -0.03
CA ASN A 196 -20.86 10.59 -0.69
C ASN A 196 -20.90 11.14 -2.12
N LYS A 197 -20.12 12.18 -2.42
CA LYS A 197 -19.99 12.73 -3.77
C LYS A 197 -19.17 11.84 -4.74
N TYR A 198 -18.54 10.77 -4.23
CA TYR A 198 -17.68 9.91 -5.04
C TYR A 198 -18.31 8.56 -5.39
N ASN A 199 -17.91 8.04 -6.56
CA ASN A 199 -18.18 6.65 -6.94
C ASN A 199 -17.43 5.65 -6.05
N SER A 200 -17.78 4.37 -6.14
CA SER A 200 -17.15 3.30 -5.34
C SER A 200 -15.63 3.23 -5.46
N TYR A 201 -15.06 3.60 -6.61
CA TYR A 201 -13.62 3.64 -6.80
C TYR A 201 -12.95 4.75 -5.98
N ASN A 202 -13.48 5.97 -6.04
CA ASN A 202 -12.94 7.16 -5.36
C ASN A 202 -13.36 7.29 -3.89
N LYS A 203 -14.32 6.50 -3.40
CA LYS A 203 -14.56 6.35 -1.95
C LYS A 203 -13.32 5.88 -1.20
N ARG A 204 -12.40 5.20 -1.88
CA ARG A 204 -11.11 4.71 -1.38
C ARG A 204 -10.03 5.78 -1.24
N MET A 205 -10.45 7.05 -1.13
CA MET A 205 -9.61 8.24 -1.21
C MET A 205 -8.40 8.18 -0.28
N PHE A 206 -8.60 7.73 0.97
CA PHE A 206 -7.55 7.72 1.98
C PHE A 206 -6.47 6.69 1.68
N GLY A 207 -6.82 5.55 1.07
CA GLY A 207 -5.85 4.58 0.57
C GLY A 207 -4.95 5.17 -0.53
N PHE A 208 -5.52 5.95 -1.45
CA PHE A 208 -4.76 6.62 -2.51
C PHE A 208 -3.84 7.70 -1.95
N VAL A 209 -4.33 8.50 -0.99
CA VAL A 209 -3.53 9.53 -0.31
C VAL A 209 -2.36 8.91 0.44
N ALA A 210 -2.59 7.83 1.20
CA ALA A 210 -1.56 7.17 1.98
C ALA A 210 -0.40 6.63 1.12
N GLU A 211 -0.69 6.11 -0.07
CA GLU A 211 0.34 5.62 -1.00
C GLU A 211 1.32 6.75 -1.41
N ARG A 212 0.82 7.98 -1.61
CA ARG A 212 1.68 9.14 -1.91
C ARG A 212 2.40 9.63 -0.66
N LEU A 213 1.71 9.70 0.47
CA LEU A 213 2.30 10.12 1.75
C LEU A 213 3.43 9.19 2.20
N PHE A 214 3.36 7.89 1.90
CA PHE A 214 4.45 6.95 2.15
C PHE A 214 5.77 7.38 1.47
N ASN A 215 5.67 7.86 0.23
CA ASN A 215 6.82 8.34 -0.54
C ASN A 215 7.40 9.64 0.05
N VAL A 216 6.53 10.54 0.51
CA VAL A 216 6.92 11.77 1.21
C VAL A 216 7.69 11.43 2.48
N TRP A 217 7.17 10.50 3.27
CA TRP A 217 7.80 10.06 4.52
C TRP A 217 9.17 9.40 4.31
N ILE A 218 9.28 8.47 3.35
CA ILE A 218 10.56 7.84 2.98
C ILE A 218 11.61 8.90 2.62
N ASN A 219 11.21 9.88 1.80
CA ASN A 219 12.13 10.91 1.33
C ASN A 219 12.57 11.85 2.47
N HIS A 220 11.64 12.32 3.30
CA HIS A 220 11.93 13.22 4.42
C HIS A 220 12.87 12.57 5.44
N LYS A 221 12.55 11.34 5.87
CA LYS A 221 13.33 10.59 6.84
C LYS A 221 14.63 10.02 6.27
N LYS A 222 14.87 10.18 4.97
CA LYS A 222 16.05 9.68 4.23
C LYS A 222 16.25 8.17 4.45
N ILE A 223 15.15 7.43 4.45
CA ILE A 223 15.14 5.99 4.72
C ILE A 223 15.97 5.26 3.66
N LYS A 224 16.85 4.35 4.10
CA LYS A 224 17.67 3.54 3.20
C LYS A 224 16.85 2.35 2.67
N VAL A 225 16.31 2.53 1.47
CA VAL A 225 15.38 1.58 0.83
C VAL A 225 16.08 0.43 0.10
N LYS A 226 15.57 -0.80 0.28
CA LYS A 226 15.81 -1.93 -0.63
C LYS A 226 14.58 -2.18 -1.49
N GLU A 227 14.73 -1.97 -2.79
CA GLU A 227 13.69 -2.32 -3.77
C GLU A 227 13.71 -3.83 -4.04
N LEU A 228 12.51 -4.43 -4.07
CA LEU A 228 12.30 -5.84 -4.34
C LEU A 228 11.21 -6.07 -5.39
N PRO A 229 11.37 -7.09 -6.24
CA PRO A 229 10.36 -7.44 -7.21
C PRO A 229 9.09 -7.94 -6.52
N VAL A 230 7.94 -7.52 -7.07
CA VAL A 230 6.62 -7.94 -6.61
C VAL A 230 5.96 -8.79 -7.67
N VAL A 231 5.48 -9.97 -7.28
CA VAL A 231 4.76 -10.86 -8.18
C VAL A 231 3.26 -10.76 -8.00
N PHE A 232 2.56 -10.63 -9.12
CA PHE A 232 1.10 -10.59 -9.19
C PHE A 232 0.58 -12.02 -9.40
N THR A 233 -0.31 -12.49 -8.53
CA THR A 233 -0.87 -13.85 -8.61
C THR A 233 -2.23 -13.89 -9.31
N ASP A 234 -2.81 -12.73 -9.62
CA ASP A 234 -3.97 -12.64 -10.49
C ASP A 234 -3.64 -13.13 -11.90
N LYS A 235 -4.30 -14.21 -12.31
CA LYS A 235 -4.44 -14.52 -13.72
C LYS A 235 -5.39 -13.48 -14.31
N LYS A 236 -4.90 -12.40 -14.93
CA LYS A 236 -5.73 -11.76 -15.95
C LYS A 236 -5.91 -12.78 -17.07
N PRO A 237 -7.14 -13.21 -17.41
CA PRO A 237 -7.34 -14.05 -18.58
C PRO A 237 -6.69 -13.35 -19.77
N ILE A 238 -5.91 -14.07 -20.56
CA ILE A 238 -5.29 -13.55 -21.79
C ILE A 238 -6.32 -12.80 -22.66
N ASN A 239 -7.56 -13.28 -22.67
CA ASN A 239 -8.70 -12.68 -23.36
C ASN A 239 -9.03 -11.26 -22.88
N GLU A 240 -8.92 -10.93 -21.59
CA GLU A 240 -9.16 -9.56 -21.10
C GLU A 240 -8.03 -8.60 -21.47
N ARG A 241 -6.78 -9.09 -21.53
CA ARG A 241 -5.64 -8.30 -22.01
C ARG A 241 -5.79 -7.95 -23.48
N ILE A 242 -6.20 -8.93 -24.30
CA ILE A 242 -6.48 -8.73 -25.72
C ILE A 242 -7.68 -7.79 -25.91
N LYS A 243 -8.78 -8.01 -25.19
CA LYS A 243 -10.00 -7.19 -25.27
C LYS A 243 -9.74 -5.73 -24.88
N ASN A 244 -8.93 -5.49 -23.84
CA ASN A 244 -8.54 -4.13 -23.45
C ASN A 244 -7.57 -3.47 -24.46
N LYS A 245 -6.70 -4.25 -25.11
CA LYS A 245 -5.81 -3.75 -26.17
C LYS A 245 -6.62 -3.36 -27.41
N LEU A 246 -7.57 -4.20 -27.83
CA LEU A 246 -8.49 -3.92 -28.93
C LEU A 246 -9.40 -2.72 -28.65
N LYS A 247 -9.92 -2.60 -27.43
CA LYS A 247 -10.74 -1.44 -27.02
C LYS A 247 -9.95 -0.12 -27.06
N LYS A 248 -8.68 -0.14 -26.68
CA LYS A 248 -7.79 1.03 -26.81
C LYS A 248 -7.52 1.42 -28.26
N ILE A 249 -7.33 0.44 -29.15
CA ILE A 249 -7.14 0.69 -30.58
C ILE A 249 -8.42 1.26 -31.18
N TYR A 250 -9.58 0.63 -30.91
CA TYR A 250 -10.87 1.10 -31.41
C TYR A 250 -11.17 2.56 -31.00
N ASN A 251 -10.91 2.91 -29.74
CA ASN A 251 -11.11 4.27 -29.25
C ASN A 251 -10.08 5.29 -29.78
N ALA A 252 -8.96 4.86 -30.34
CA ALA A 252 -7.95 5.75 -30.92
C ALA A 252 -8.17 5.99 -32.42
N VAL A 253 -9.02 5.19 -33.07
CA VAL A 253 -9.38 5.27 -34.49
C VAL A 253 -10.71 6.02 -34.69
N LYS A 254 -11.39 6.38 -33.60
CA LYS A 254 -12.61 7.18 -33.58
C LYS A 254 -12.29 8.60 -33.11
#